data_AF-A0A9E6Z6I8-F1
#
_entry.id   AF-A0A9E6Z6I8-F1
#
_cell.length_a   1.000
_cell.length_b   1.000
_cell.length_c   1.000
_cell.angle_alpha   90.00
_cell.angle_beta   90.00
_cell.angle_gamma   90.00
#
_symmetry.space_group_name_H-M   'P 1'
#
loop_
_entity.id
_entity.type
_entity.pdbx_description
1 polymer ?
#
loop_
_entity_poly.entity_id
_entity_poly.type
_entity_poly.pdbx_seq_one_letter_code
_entity_poly.pdbx_strand_id
1 'polypeptide(L)'
;MVIDAAIQFGNGQVFPVGPLREGVTAGLKRAGDYFGWHPFSGFLAEMKTHKKPIFCAEMTPDITSLDLIQKYVAFAGIGHPEKFFESMRTKGVQIVDTRSFFRPPSLHGARY
;
A
#
# COMPACT_ATOMS: atom_id res chain seq x y z
N MET A 1 -11.71 -8.94 -3.32
CA MET A 1 -11.35 -7.61 -2.79
C MET A 1 -9.89 -7.66 -2.38
N VAL A 2 -9.10 -6.69 -2.84
CA VAL A 2 -7.67 -6.58 -2.49
C VAL A 2 -7.53 -5.53 -1.40
N ILE A 3 -6.80 -5.88 -0.35
CA ILE A 3 -6.65 -5.04 0.85
C ILE A 3 -5.16 -4.97 1.16
N ASP A 4 -4.67 -3.75 1.23
CA ASP A 4 -3.33 -3.47 1.72
C ASP A 4 -3.33 -3.64 3.25
N ALA A 5 -2.76 -4.74 3.73
CA ALA A 5 -2.84 -5.14 5.13
C ALA A 5 -2.04 -4.22 6.06
N ALA A 6 -1.15 -3.38 5.51
CA ALA A 6 -0.45 -2.33 6.26
C ALA A 6 -1.41 -1.23 6.72
N ILE A 7 -2.30 -0.80 5.82
CA ILE A 7 -3.22 0.33 6.03
C ILE A 7 -4.65 -0.12 6.35
N GLN A 8 -4.99 -1.38 6.04
CA GLN A 8 -6.30 -2.00 6.22
C GLN A 8 -7.40 -1.15 5.56
N PHE A 9 -8.37 -0.66 6.34
CA PHE A 9 -9.46 0.21 5.88
C PHE A 9 -9.22 1.71 6.18
N GLY A 10 -8.01 2.09 6.61
CA GLY A 10 -7.69 3.47 6.96
C GLY A 10 -8.54 4.00 8.11
N ASN A 11 -9.20 5.14 7.93
CA ASN A 11 -10.11 5.71 8.94
C ASN A 11 -11.55 5.16 8.87
N GLY A 12 -11.82 4.17 8.01
CA GLY A 12 -13.15 3.56 7.87
C GLY A 12 -14.20 4.45 7.18
N GLN A 13 -13.84 5.64 6.71
CA GLN A 13 -14.77 6.60 6.11
C GLN A 13 -14.66 6.61 4.58
N VAL A 14 -15.81 6.79 3.93
CA VAL A 14 -15.91 6.92 2.47
C VAL A 14 -15.48 8.32 2.04
N PHE A 15 -14.86 8.41 0.87
CA PHE A 15 -14.52 9.67 0.20
C PHE A 15 -15.74 10.62 0.16
N PRO A 16 -15.55 11.92 0.44
CA PRO A 16 -14.28 12.64 0.62
C PRO A 16 -13.71 12.64 2.05
N VAL A 17 -14.47 12.14 3.03
CA VAL A 17 -14.08 12.22 4.46
C VAL A 17 -12.97 11.22 4.80
N GLY A 18 -12.89 10.12 4.06
CA GLY A 18 -11.82 9.12 4.19
C GLY A 18 -11.34 8.55 2.86
N PRO A 19 -10.39 7.62 2.89
CA PRO A 19 -9.73 7.08 1.70
C PRO A 19 -10.57 6.01 0.99
N LEU A 20 -11.65 5.52 1.61
CA LEU A 20 -12.43 4.43 1.03
C LEU A 20 -13.29 4.91 -0.14
N ARG A 21 -13.37 4.10 -1.19
CA ARG A 21 -14.26 4.35 -2.34
C ARG A 21 -15.70 3.86 -2.11
N GLU A 22 -15.89 2.99 -1.13
CA GLU A 22 -17.17 2.42 -0.73
C GLU A 22 -17.14 2.01 0.74
N GLY A 23 -18.29 1.77 1.36
CA GLY A 23 -18.36 1.27 2.72
C GLY A 23 -17.80 -0.15 2.85
N VAL A 24 -17.00 -0.41 3.89
CA VAL A 24 -16.33 -1.69 4.15
C VAL A 24 -17.31 -2.87 4.09
N THR A 25 -18.45 -2.77 4.79
CA THR A 25 -19.47 -3.83 4.82
C THR A 25 -20.05 -4.14 3.44
N ALA A 26 -20.29 -3.12 2.61
CA ALA A 26 -20.82 -3.29 1.26
C ALA A 26 -19.79 -3.97 0.35
N GLY A 27 -18.53 -3.54 0.41
CA GLY A 27 -17.42 -4.14 -0.34
C GLY A 27 -17.20 -5.60 0.04
N LEU A 28 -17.16 -5.90 1.33
CA LEU A 28 -17.04 -7.26 1.87
C LEU A 28 -18.19 -8.17 1.38
N LYS A 29 -19.44 -7.70 1.42
CA LYS A 29 -20.59 -8.50 0.98
C LYS A 29 -20.49 -8.94 -0.49
N ARG A 30 -20.02 -8.04 -1.36
CA ARG A 30 -19.91 -8.28 -2.82
C ARG A 30 -18.70 -9.12 -3.21
N ALA A 31 -17.61 -9.03 -2.45
CA ALA A 31 -16.36 -9.71 -2.79
C ALA A 31 -16.53 -11.24 -2.77
N GLY A 32 -16.13 -11.93 -3.84
CA GLY A 32 -16.05 -13.40 -3.88
C GLY A 32 -14.96 -13.92 -2.94
N ASP A 33 -13.71 -13.51 -3.20
CA ASP A 33 -12.54 -13.85 -2.39
C ASP A 33 -11.84 -12.59 -1.86
N TYR A 34 -11.02 -12.77 -0.82
CA TYR A 34 -10.23 -11.70 -0.21
C TYR A 34 -8.73 -11.93 -0.41
N PHE A 35 -8.02 -10.88 -0.79
CA PHE A 35 -6.57 -10.89 -0.89
C PHE A 35 -6.02 -9.83 0.05
N GLY A 36 -5.32 -10.27 1.09
CA GLY A 36 -4.48 -9.39 1.90
C GLY A 36 -3.11 -9.24 1.25
N TRP A 37 -2.49 -8.09 1.47
CA TRP A 37 -1.13 -7.79 1.06
C TRP A 37 -0.27 -7.29 2.21
N HIS A 38 0.90 -7.87 2.43
CA HIS A 38 1.82 -7.63 3.57
C HIS A 38 1.82 -6.20 4.18
N PRO A 39 1.96 -6.08 5.52
CA PRO A 39 2.02 -7.12 6.55
C PRO A 39 0.65 -7.62 7.03
N PHE A 40 0.49 -8.94 7.20
CA PHE A 40 -0.80 -9.59 7.45
C PHE A 40 -1.24 -9.66 8.93
N SER A 41 -0.35 -9.37 9.88
CA SER A 41 -0.55 -9.70 11.30
C SER A 41 -1.75 -9.01 11.95
N GLY A 42 -2.04 -7.76 11.58
CA GLY A 42 -3.25 -7.05 12.02
C GLY A 42 -4.50 -7.38 11.20
N PHE A 43 -4.33 -7.57 9.89
CA PHE A 43 -5.41 -7.81 8.95
C PHE A 43 -6.13 -9.15 9.18
N LEU A 44 -5.38 -10.23 9.45
CA LEU A 44 -6.00 -11.53 9.70
C LEU A 44 -6.87 -11.53 10.96
N ALA A 45 -6.53 -10.72 11.97
CA ALA A 45 -7.31 -10.60 13.19
C ALA A 45 -8.67 -9.94 12.95
N GLU A 46 -8.70 -8.84 12.18
CA GLU A 46 -9.92 -8.13 11.80
C GLU A 46 -10.83 -9.00 10.93
N MET A 47 -10.23 -9.88 10.11
CA MET A 47 -10.96 -10.71 9.17
C MET A 47 -11.39 -12.08 9.73
N LYS A 48 -11.08 -12.42 10.99
CA LYS A 48 -11.37 -13.74 11.61
C LYS A 48 -12.83 -14.17 11.51
N THR A 49 -13.77 -13.22 11.48
CA THR A 49 -15.21 -13.50 11.42
C THR A 49 -15.73 -13.75 10.00
N HIS A 50 -14.90 -13.59 8.97
CA HIS A 50 -15.31 -13.79 7.59
C HIS A 50 -15.24 -15.26 7.18
N LYS A 51 -16.32 -15.71 6.54
CA LYS A 51 -16.51 -17.13 6.17
C LYS A 51 -15.91 -17.50 4.80
N LYS A 52 -15.31 -16.54 4.08
CA LYS A 52 -14.73 -16.79 2.75
C LYS A 52 -13.21 -16.87 2.83
N PRO A 53 -12.54 -17.60 1.92
CA PRO A 53 -11.09 -17.72 1.92
C PRO A 53 -10.40 -16.36 1.91
N ILE A 54 -9.30 -16.27 2.65
CA ILE A 54 -8.40 -15.12 2.67
C ILE A 54 -7.06 -15.60 2.13
N PHE A 55 -6.68 -15.07 0.99
CA PHE A 55 -5.39 -15.31 0.37
C PHE A 55 -4.42 -14.22 0.83
N CYS A 56 -3.19 -14.61 1.15
CA CYS A 56 -2.13 -13.68 1.51
C CYS A 56 -1.09 -13.68 0.39
N ALA A 57 -0.77 -12.50 -0.14
CA ALA A 57 0.19 -12.34 -1.24
C ALA A 57 1.22 -11.25 -0.94
N GLU A 58 2.42 -11.42 -1.51
CA GLU A 58 3.55 -10.49 -1.38
C GLU A 58 4.16 -10.18 -2.76
N MET A 59 4.61 -8.93 -2.99
CA MET A 59 5.30 -8.47 -4.21
C MET A 59 6.70 -8.32 -3.72
N THR A 60 7.53 -9.02 -4.43
CA THR A 60 8.95 -8.84 -4.30
C THR A 60 9.41 -8.16 -5.57
N PRO A 61 10.07 -6.99 -5.50
CA PRO A 61 10.69 -6.44 -6.69
C PRO A 61 11.77 -7.40 -7.18
N ASP A 62 11.76 -7.66 -8.48
CA ASP A 62 12.84 -8.39 -9.13
C ASP A 62 14.02 -7.44 -9.32
N ILE A 63 15.12 -7.76 -8.65
CA ILE A 63 16.36 -6.99 -8.64
C ILE A 63 17.53 -7.75 -9.26
N THR A 64 17.26 -8.88 -9.93
CA THR A 64 18.31 -9.76 -10.48
C THR A 64 19.21 -9.08 -11.51
N SER A 65 18.72 -8.02 -12.16
CA SER A 65 19.46 -7.21 -13.12
C SER A 65 20.27 -6.07 -12.50
N LEU A 66 20.16 -5.84 -11.19
CA LEU A 66 20.85 -4.75 -10.50
C LEU A 66 22.14 -5.21 -9.84
N ASP A 67 23.17 -4.36 -9.92
CA ASP A 67 24.40 -4.50 -9.18
C ASP A 67 24.23 -3.83 -7.81
N LEU A 68 24.10 -4.63 -6.75
CA LEU A 68 23.82 -4.13 -5.40
C LEU A 68 24.98 -3.32 -4.77
N ILE A 69 26.15 -3.30 -5.40
CA ILE A 69 27.29 -2.46 -4.97
C ILE A 69 27.13 -1.03 -5.52
N GLN A 70 26.46 -0.87 -6.67
CA GLN A 70 26.27 0.43 -7.28
C GLN A 70 25.25 1.29 -6.55
N LYS A 71 25.47 2.60 -6.64
CA LYS A 71 24.60 3.63 -6.09
C LYS A 71 23.55 4.02 -7.13
N TYR A 72 22.29 4.00 -6.72
CA TYR A 72 21.15 4.31 -7.59
C TYR A 72 20.39 5.55 -7.10
N VAL A 73 19.88 6.32 -8.05
CA VAL A 73 18.82 7.31 -7.80
C VAL A 73 17.50 6.66 -8.18
N ALA A 74 16.54 6.63 -7.24
CA ALA A 74 15.24 6.02 -7.47
C ALA A 74 14.19 7.12 -7.72
N PHE A 75 13.27 6.89 -8.65
CA PHE A 75 12.17 7.82 -8.88
C PHE A 75 10.86 7.08 -9.12
N ALA A 76 9.74 7.70 -8.75
CA ALA A 76 8.42 7.09 -8.91
C ALA A 76 7.31 8.14 -9.08
N GLY A 77 6.39 7.84 -10.00
CA GLY A 77 5.17 8.62 -10.27
C GLY A 77 3.89 7.86 -9.89
N ILE A 78 3.91 7.21 -8.73
CA ILE A 78 2.77 6.42 -8.20
C ILE A 78 2.18 7.12 -6.98
N GLY A 79 0.98 6.73 -6.54
CA GLY A 79 0.30 7.40 -5.42
C GLY A 79 1.04 7.34 -4.08
N HIS A 80 1.82 6.29 -3.83
CA HIS A 80 2.61 6.07 -2.61
C HIS A 80 4.05 5.70 -2.98
N PRO A 81 4.86 6.66 -3.46
CA PRO A 81 6.21 6.41 -3.97
C PRO A 81 7.17 5.88 -2.91
N GLU A 82 6.95 6.21 -1.64
CA GLU A 82 7.74 5.75 -0.49
C GLU A 82 7.78 4.21 -0.43
N LYS A 83 6.66 3.54 -0.70
CA LYS A 83 6.59 2.06 -0.73
C LYS A 83 7.56 1.45 -1.73
N PHE A 84 7.72 2.07 -2.89
CA PHE A 84 8.67 1.59 -3.91
C PHE A 84 10.12 1.76 -3.41
N PHE A 85 10.46 2.95 -2.90
CA PHE A 85 11.82 3.22 -2.42
C PHE A 85 12.20 2.31 -1.24
N GLU A 86 11.28 2.10 -0.30
CA GLU A 86 11.45 1.15 0.81
C GLU A 86 11.62 -0.28 0.30
N SER A 87 10.80 -0.73 -0.65
CA SER A 87 10.90 -2.08 -1.22
C SER A 87 12.29 -2.35 -1.82
N MET A 88 12.85 -1.36 -2.52
CA MET A 88 14.20 -1.46 -3.10
C MET A 88 15.29 -1.46 -2.02
N ARG A 89 15.18 -0.62 -0.99
CA ARG A 89 16.14 -0.61 0.14
C ARG A 89 16.13 -1.93 0.92
N THR A 90 14.94 -2.49 1.17
CA THR A 90 14.78 -3.80 1.82
C THR A 90 15.45 -4.93 1.03
N LYS A 91 15.57 -4.77 -0.30
CA LYS A 91 16.32 -5.68 -1.17
C LYS A 91 17.82 -5.41 -1.27
N GLY A 92 18.34 -4.45 -0.49
CA GLY A 92 19.77 -4.14 -0.44
C GLY A 92 20.26 -3.19 -1.52
N VAL A 93 19.36 -2.62 -2.32
CA VAL A 93 19.73 -1.63 -3.35
C VAL A 93 20.21 -0.34 -2.68
N GLN A 94 21.40 0.14 -3.05
CA GLN A 94 21.99 1.36 -2.49
C GLN A 94 21.36 2.61 -3.12
N ILE A 95 20.19 3.01 -2.62
CA ILE A 95 19.53 4.25 -3.06
C ILE A 95 20.18 5.46 -2.38
N VAL A 96 20.78 6.36 -3.17
CA VAL A 96 21.47 7.56 -2.69
C VAL A 96 20.64 8.85 -2.81
N ASP A 97 19.63 8.87 -3.67
CA ASP A 97 18.66 9.96 -3.77
C ASP A 97 17.30 9.41 -4.26
N THR A 98 16.22 10.12 -3.95
CA THR A 98 14.87 9.77 -4.37
C THR A 98 14.12 10.94 -4.97
N ARG A 99 13.35 10.70 -6.03
CA ARG A 99 12.45 11.70 -6.64
C ARG A 99 11.03 11.17 -6.75
N SER A 100 10.11 11.80 -6.02
CA SER A 100 8.68 11.57 -6.16
C SER A 100 8.09 12.54 -7.20
N PHE A 101 7.24 12.02 -8.08
CA PHE A 101 6.37 12.81 -8.96
C PHE A 101 4.92 12.82 -8.50
N PHE A 102 4.63 12.27 -7.31
CA PHE A 102 3.32 12.39 -6.69
C PHE A 102 3.14 13.80 -6.13
N ARG A 103 2.05 14.46 -6.50
CA ARG A 103 1.63 15.74 -5.92
C ARG A 103 0.49 15.47 -4.96
N PRO A 104 0.70 15.52 -3.62
CA PRO A 104 -0.42 15.46 -2.70
C PRO A 104 -1.36 16.64 -2.96
N PRO A 105 -2.66 16.50 -2.67
CA PRO A 105 -3.58 17.62 -2.68
C PRO A 105 -2.98 18.74 -1.84
N SER A 106 -2.80 19.93 -2.44
CA SER A 106 -2.40 21.12 -1.68
C SER A 106 -3.36 21.29 -0.51
N LEU A 107 -2.84 21.36 0.72
CA LEU A 107 -3.60 21.74 1.90
C LEU A 107 -4.17 23.15 1.69
N HIS A 108 -5.31 23.27 1.02
CA HIS A 108 -6.15 24.47 1.10
C HIS A 108 -6.91 24.35 2.42
N GLY A 109 -6.26 24.79 3.51
CA GLY A 109 -6.80 24.63 4.84
C GLY A 109 -5.91 25.15 5.96
N ALA A 110 -5.29 26.32 5.78
CA ALA A 110 -4.75 27.09 6.89
C ALA A 110 -5.51 28.43 6.95
N ARG A 111 -6.42 28.51 7.94
CA ARG A 111 -6.89 29.70 8.68
C ARG A 111 -7.48 30.89 7.89
N TYR A 112 -8.76 31.16 8.15
CA TYR A 112 -9.22 32.41 8.79
C TYR A 112 -10.21 32.05 9.89
#